data_AF-A0AAD5TR48-F1
#
_entry.id   AF-A0AAD5TR48-F1
#
_cell.length_a   1.000
_cell.length_b   1.000
_cell.length_c   1.000
_cell.angle_alpha   90.00
_cell.angle_beta   90.00
_cell.angle_gamma   90.00
#
_symmetry.space_group_name_H-M   'P 1'
#
loop_
_entity.id
_entity.type
_entity.pdbx_description
1 polymer ?
#
loop_
_entity_poly.entity_id
_entity_poly.type
_entity_poly.pdbx_seq_one_letter_code
_entity_poly.pdbx_strand_id
1 'polypeptide(L)'
;MADATALSIGPDVLTTEAQPPEKRDGSASSFQIQDMIIRDADSGLIMWKAGSSFLQPSGLPGNAWQLTATLPSAILSARSISRELTFSTVSAITHLHVIQDVLVYKTPVEQWSADFGFVIPNSVNSWSHSVDAADSEDMLPVEVLSGNTMIETKFMDGETTLAALSVRLFYK
;
A
#
# COMPACT_ATOMS: atom_id res chain seq x y z
N MET A 1 -43.47 7.04 18.78
CA MET A 1 -42.05 6.83 19.05
C MET A 1 -41.49 6.10 17.85
N ALA A 2 -40.74 6.82 17.02
CA ALA A 2 -39.96 6.23 15.94
C ALA A 2 -38.63 5.77 16.53
N ASP A 3 -38.19 4.56 16.17
CA ASP A 3 -36.81 4.14 16.43
C ASP A 3 -36.29 3.35 15.24
N ALA A 4 -35.01 3.58 14.99
CA ALA A 4 -34.41 3.68 13.68
C ALA A 4 -33.96 2.34 13.08
N THR A 5 -34.20 2.22 11.77
CA THR A 5 -33.53 1.28 10.88
C THR A 5 -32.06 1.68 10.75
N ALA A 6 -31.15 0.86 11.27
CA ALA A 6 -29.72 0.96 10.96
C ALA A 6 -29.34 -0.19 10.02
N LEU A 7 -29.32 0.13 8.72
CA LEU A 7 -28.60 -0.66 7.71
C LEU A 7 -27.11 -0.34 7.85
N SER A 8 -26.36 -1.23 8.49
CA SER A 8 -24.90 -1.17 8.49
C SER A 8 -24.37 -2.02 7.34
N ILE A 9 -23.88 -1.36 6.30
CA ILE A 9 -23.18 -1.96 5.17
C ILE A 9 -21.70 -1.99 5.57
N GLY A 10 -21.20 -3.16 5.99
CA GLY A 10 -19.77 -3.38 6.26
C GLY A 10 -19.02 -3.74 4.96
N PRO A 11 -17.69 -3.57 4.90
CA PRO A 11 -16.90 -3.97 3.74
C PRO A 11 -16.87 -5.50 3.62
N ASP A 12 -17.24 -6.01 2.44
CA ASP A 12 -17.11 -7.41 2.07
C ASP A 12 -15.63 -7.83 2.03
N VAL A 13 -15.15 -8.45 3.11
CA VAL A 13 -13.87 -9.16 3.13
C VAL A 13 -14.14 -10.60 2.71
N LEU A 14 -13.80 -10.97 1.47
CA LEU A 14 -13.74 -12.39 1.07
C LEU A 14 -12.51 -13.05 1.73
N THR A 15 -12.74 -13.86 2.76
CA THR A 15 -11.71 -14.72 3.38
C THR A 15 -11.83 -16.15 2.85
N THR A 16 -10.77 -16.70 2.25
CA THR A 16 -10.67 -18.13 1.87
C THR A 16 -10.03 -18.93 3.01
N GLU A 17 -10.50 -20.18 3.22
CA GLU A 17 -10.26 -21.08 4.36
C GLU A 17 -8.79 -21.28 4.81
N ALA A 18 -8.60 -21.44 6.13
CA ALA A 18 -7.32 -21.62 6.82
C ALA A 18 -6.90 -23.11 6.96
N GLN A 19 -5.60 -23.39 6.80
CA GLN A 19 -4.97 -24.65 7.23
C GLN A 19 -4.21 -24.48 8.57
N PRO A 20 -4.05 -25.54 9.40
CA PRO A 20 -3.43 -25.43 10.72
C PRO A 20 -1.90 -25.23 10.64
N PRO A 21 -1.29 -24.43 11.54
CA PRO A 21 0.14 -24.09 11.46
C PRO A 21 1.06 -25.18 12.01
N GLU A 22 1.98 -25.68 11.18
CA GLU A 22 3.25 -26.27 11.65
C GLU A 22 4.22 -25.14 12.04
N LYS A 23 4.69 -25.14 13.28
CA LYS A 23 5.77 -24.25 13.74
C LYS A 23 7.06 -24.52 12.95
N ARG A 24 7.58 -23.50 12.28
CA ARG A 24 8.99 -23.47 11.83
C ARG A 24 9.69 -22.25 12.40
N ASP A 25 10.79 -22.52 13.09
CA ASP A 25 11.70 -21.56 13.69
C ASP A 25 12.62 -20.95 12.61
N GLY A 26 12.94 -19.65 12.72
CA GLY A 26 14.11 -19.04 12.09
C GLY A 26 13.87 -18.03 10.96
N SER A 27 13.64 -16.77 11.33
CA SER A 27 14.09 -15.53 10.65
C SER A 27 14.01 -15.47 9.11
N ALA A 28 12.80 -15.37 8.57
CA ALA A 28 12.49 -14.71 7.30
C ALA A 28 11.18 -13.93 7.52
N SER A 29 11.09 -12.68 7.05
CA SER A 29 9.93 -11.81 7.31
C SER A 29 8.63 -12.54 6.92
N SER A 30 7.75 -12.77 7.90
CA SER A 30 6.53 -13.54 7.70
C SER A 30 5.54 -12.85 6.76
N PHE A 31 5.65 -11.53 6.58
CA PHE A 31 4.81 -10.68 5.73
C PHE A 31 5.43 -10.50 4.35
N GLN A 32 4.67 -10.81 3.28
CA GLN A 32 5.13 -10.70 1.90
C GLN A 32 4.08 -10.04 1.02
N ILE A 33 4.49 -9.04 0.24
CA ILE A 33 3.62 -8.38 -0.73
C ILE A 33 3.72 -9.12 -2.07
N GLN A 34 2.58 -9.53 -2.60
CA GLN A 34 2.48 -10.29 -3.84
C GLN A 34 2.19 -9.41 -5.04
N ASP A 35 1.29 -8.45 -4.90
CA ASP A 35 0.97 -7.49 -5.95
C ASP A 35 0.42 -6.20 -5.37
N MET A 36 0.52 -5.15 -6.19
CA MET A 36 -0.07 -3.84 -5.92
C MET A 36 -0.68 -3.30 -7.20
N ILE A 37 -1.92 -2.82 -7.11
CA ILE A 37 -2.66 -2.20 -8.21
C ILE A 37 -3.07 -0.79 -7.76
N ILE A 38 -2.88 0.19 -8.63
CA ILE A 38 -3.36 1.55 -8.45
C ILE A 38 -4.42 1.82 -9.51
N ARG A 39 -5.57 2.34 -9.08
CA ARG A 39 -6.68 2.73 -9.94
C ARG A 39 -7.09 4.16 -9.66
N ASP A 40 -7.66 4.78 -10.67
CA ASP A 40 -8.54 5.93 -10.47
C ASP A 40 -9.73 5.51 -9.61
N ALA A 41 -10.00 6.18 -8.50
CA ALA A 41 -11.07 5.77 -7.59
C ALA A 41 -12.48 5.96 -8.18
N ASP A 42 -12.66 6.97 -9.04
CA ASP A 42 -13.96 7.31 -9.61
C ASP A 42 -14.35 6.40 -10.78
N SER A 43 -13.42 6.11 -11.69
CA SER A 43 -13.64 5.30 -12.90
C SER A 43 -13.23 3.84 -12.76
N GLY A 44 -12.42 3.49 -11.76
CA GLY A 44 -11.85 2.14 -11.58
C GLY A 44 -10.76 1.78 -12.59
N LEU A 45 -10.37 2.73 -13.46
CA LEU A 45 -9.34 2.54 -14.47
C LEU A 45 -7.99 2.20 -13.82
N ILE A 46 -7.37 1.11 -14.25
CA ILE A 46 -6.03 0.73 -13.78
C ILE A 46 -5.01 1.75 -14.32
N MET A 47 -4.39 2.48 -13.41
CA MET A 47 -3.32 3.44 -13.72
C MET A 47 -1.94 2.80 -13.60
N TRP A 48 -1.76 1.83 -12.70
CA TRP A 48 -0.50 1.13 -12.52
C TRP A 48 -0.67 -0.23 -11.84
N LYS A 49 0.28 -1.14 -12.07
CA LYS A 49 0.34 -2.44 -11.38
C LYS A 49 1.78 -2.92 -11.24
N ALA A 50 2.07 -3.63 -10.16
CA ALA A 50 3.30 -4.37 -9.96
C ALA A 50 3.04 -5.71 -9.28
N GLY A 51 3.91 -6.68 -9.57
CA GLY A 51 3.92 -7.98 -8.90
C GLY A 51 5.11 -8.13 -7.95
N SER A 52 5.21 -9.32 -7.35
CA SER A 52 6.15 -9.64 -6.27
C SER A 52 7.61 -9.42 -6.66
N SER A 53 8.00 -9.66 -7.91
CA SER A 53 9.37 -9.45 -8.39
C SER A 53 9.82 -7.98 -8.33
N PHE A 54 8.89 -7.04 -8.46
CA PHE A 54 9.16 -5.61 -8.32
C PHE A 54 9.23 -5.21 -6.84
N LEU A 55 8.35 -5.77 -6.01
CA LEU A 55 8.18 -5.40 -4.61
C LEU A 55 9.18 -6.13 -3.67
N GLN A 56 9.79 -7.21 -4.16
CA GLN A 56 10.76 -8.04 -3.46
C GLN A 56 11.92 -8.43 -4.41
N PRO A 57 12.78 -7.48 -4.82
CA PRO A 57 13.90 -7.80 -5.69
C PRO A 57 14.89 -8.73 -4.94
N SER A 58 15.06 -9.95 -5.44
CA SER A 58 16.03 -10.91 -4.91
C SER A 58 17.45 -10.61 -5.42
N GLY A 59 18.45 -10.53 -4.53
CA GLY A 59 19.86 -10.72 -4.93
C GLY A 59 20.86 -9.57 -4.74
N LEU A 60 20.60 -8.54 -3.94
CA LEU A 60 21.63 -7.53 -3.60
C LEU A 60 21.68 -7.24 -2.09
N PRO A 61 22.88 -7.10 -1.49
CA PRO A 61 23.04 -6.77 -0.08
C PRO A 61 22.85 -5.27 0.17
N GLY A 62 21.93 -4.90 1.07
CA GLY A 62 21.76 -3.51 1.50
C GLY A 62 20.30 -3.12 1.72
N ASN A 63 19.99 -2.75 2.94
CA ASN A 63 18.74 -2.20 3.45
C ASN A 63 18.50 -0.79 2.89
N ALA A 64 17.93 -0.71 1.69
CA ALA A 64 17.04 0.36 1.16
C ALA A 64 17.04 0.30 -0.38
N TRP A 65 16.14 -0.48 -0.98
CA TRP A 65 15.89 -0.38 -2.42
C TRP A 65 15.28 1.00 -2.72
N GLN A 66 15.82 1.74 -3.70
CA GLN A 66 15.04 2.76 -4.41
C GLN A 66 14.46 2.10 -5.66
N LEU A 67 13.24 1.57 -5.51
CA LEU A 67 12.45 1.12 -6.64
C LEU A 67 12.09 2.32 -7.51
N THR A 68 11.87 2.10 -8.80
CA THR A 68 11.39 3.15 -9.71
C THR A 68 10.06 2.71 -10.32
N ALA A 69 9.05 3.57 -10.22
CA ALA A 69 7.76 3.35 -10.86
C ALA A 69 7.50 4.45 -11.88
N THR A 70 7.02 4.06 -13.06
CA THR A 70 6.53 5.01 -14.06
C THR A 70 5.00 4.96 -14.05
N LEU A 71 4.37 6.10 -13.77
CA LEU A 71 2.93 6.29 -13.68
C LEU A 71 2.46 7.18 -14.84
N PRO A 72 1.20 7.02 -15.31
CA PRO A 72 0.62 7.98 -16.22
C PRO A 72 0.44 9.33 -15.50
N SER A 73 0.83 10.43 -16.15
CA SER A 73 0.69 11.80 -15.66
C SER A 73 -0.75 12.17 -15.28
N ALA A 74 -1.74 11.54 -15.94
CA ALA A 74 -3.16 11.67 -15.61
C ALA A 74 -3.49 11.32 -14.13
N ILE A 75 -2.66 10.55 -13.43
CA ILE A 75 -2.83 10.27 -12.00
C ILE A 75 -2.78 11.54 -11.13
N LEU A 76 -2.05 12.57 -11.56
CA LEU A 76 -1.92 13.84 -10.85
C LEU A 76 -3.19 14.70 -10.96
N SER A 77 -4.11 14.33 -11.85
CA SER A 77 -5.41 14.99 -12.01
C SER A 77 -6.56 14.17 -11.41
N ALA A 78 -6.26 12.97 -10.88
CA ALA A 78 -7.27 12.15 -10.22
C ALA A 78 -7.62 12.78 -8.87
N ARG A 79 -8.91 12.89 -8.57
CA ARG A 79 -9.38 13.39 -7.26
C ARG A 79 -8.96 12.46 -6.13
N SER A 80 -9.00 11.16 -6.40
CA SER A 80 -8.64 10.11 -5.46
C SER A 80 -8.15 8.90 -6.23
N ILE A 81 -7.20 8.18 -5.65
CA ILE A 81 -6.69 6.93 -6.20
C ILE A 81 -6.96 5.81 -5.21
N SER A 82 -7.40 4.65 -5.71
CA SER A 82 -7.48 3.44 -4.91
C SER A 82 -6.24 2.59 -5.11
N ARG A 83 -5.73 2.07 -3.99
CA ARG A 83 -4.61 1.13 -3.93
C ARG A 83 -5.15 -0.19 -3.46
N GLU A 84 -4.84 -1.25 -4.19
CA GLU A 84 -5.14 -2.61 -3.81
C GLU A 84 -3.82 -3.36 -3.64
N LEU A 85 -3.64 -3.98 -2.48
CA LEU A 85 -2.44 -4.73 -2.11
C LEU A 85 -2.83 -6.17 -1.81
N THR A 86 -2.24 -7.12 -2.52
CA THR A 86 -2.33 -8.53 -2.13
C THR A 86 -1.08 -8.91 -1.35
N PHE A 87 -1.25 -9.52 -0.18
CA PHE A 87 -0.13 -9.94 0.66
C PHE A 87 -0.41 -11.27 1.35
N SER A 88 0.66 -11.99 1.70
CA SER A 88 0.60 -13.19 2.54
C SER A 88 1.29 -12.96 3.88
N THR A 89 0.83 -13.70 4.90
CA THR A 89 1.55 -13.82 6.16
C THR A 89 1.61 -15.25 6.67
N VAL A 90 2.73 -15.66 7.26
CA VAL A 90 2.85 -16.95 7.99
C VAL A 90 2.43 -16.81 9.46
N SER A 91 2.71 -15.65 10.06
CA SER A 91 2.42 -15.36 11.47
C SER A 91 1.19 -14.46 11.61
N ALA A 92 0.53 -14.53 12.77
CA ALA A 92 -0.54 -13.59 13.08
C ALA A 92 0.04 -12.17 13.15
N ILE A 93 -0.73 -11.18 12.72
CA ILE A 93 -0.40 -9.75 12.87
C ILE A 93 -1.50 -9.12 13.71
N THR A 94 -1.11 -8.43 14.79
CA THR A 94 -2.09 -7.93 15.76
C THR A 94 -2.79 -6.68 15.23
N HIS A 95 -2.02 -5.76 14.66
CA HIS A 95 -2.51 -4.49 14.14
C HIS A 95 -1.72 -4.05 12.89
N LEU A 96 -2.05 -4.66 11.75
CA LEU A 96 -1.47 -4.28 10.46
C LEU A 96 -1.95 -2.89 10.06
N HIS A 97 -0.99 -2.00 9.82
CA HIS A 97 -1.23 -0.69 9.22
C HIS A 97 -0.04 -0.27 8.36
N VAL A 98 -0.26 0.77 7.56
CA VAL A 98 0.75 1.34 6.68
C VAL A 98 0.91 2.82 6.97
N ILE A 99 2.16 3.29 6.94
CA ILE A 99 2.52 4.71 6.95
C ILE A 99 3.31 4.98 5.69
N GLN A 100 2.95 6.04 4.97
CA GLN A 100 3.59 6.43 3.72
C GLN A 100 3.95 7.90 3.76
N ASP A 101 5.24 8.20 3.68
CA ASP A 101 5.74 9.56 3.53
C ASP A 101 5.92 9.87 2.04
N VAL A 102 5.35 10.98 1.59
CA VAL A 102 5.55 11.51 0.24
C VAL A 102 6.59 12.61 0.34
N LEU A 103 7.72 12.41 -0.34
CA LEU A 103 8.82 13.37 -0.36
C LEU A 103 8.97 13.94 -1.76
N VAL A 104 9.09 15.26 -1.87
CA VAL A 104 9.51 15.95 -3.09
C VAL A 104 10.84 16.63 -2.82
N TYR A 105 11.85 16.36 -3.64
CA TYR A 105 13.24 16.77 -3.38
C TYR A 105 13.77 16.36 -1.99
N LYS A 106 13.34 15.19 -1.49
CA LYS A 106 13.66 14.67 -0.14
C LYS A 106 13.08 15.48 1.02
N THR A 107 12.19 16.42 0.74
CA THR A 107 11.41 17.11 1.77
C THR A 107 10.06 16.44 1.89
N PRO A 108 9.63 15.99 3.08
CA PRO A 108 8.27 15.48 3.29
C PRO A 108 7.26 16.58 2.97
N VAL A 109 6.31 16.26 2.09
CA VAL A 109 5.20 17.17 1.72
C VAL A 109 3.86 16.66 2.23
N GLU A 110 3.69 15.33 2.28
CA GLU A 110 2.48 14.68 2.78
C GLU A 110 2.84 13.39 3.52
N GLN A 111 1.96 12.97 4.42
CA GLN A 111 2.00 11.67 5.05
C GLN A 111 0.60 11.04 4.98
N TRP A 112 0.56 9.80 4.50
CA TRP A 112 -0.66 9.00 4.43
C TRP A 112 -0.55 7.83 5.39
N SER A 113 -1.68 7.43 5.95
CA SER A 113 -1.77 6.22 6.77
C SER A 113 -3.10 5.52 6.53
N ALA A 114 -3.09 4.20 6.67
CA ALA A 114 -4.29 3.39 6.60
C ALA A 114 -4.14 2.16 7.50
N ASP A 115 -5.25 1.77 8.13
CA ASP A 115 -5.33 0.63 9.03
C ASP A 115 -6.03 -0.54 8.34
N PHE A 116 -5.43 -1.73 8.40
CA PHE A 116 -6.05 -2.99 8.01
C PHE A 116 -6.60 -3.73 9.22
N GLY A 117 -5.85 -3.74 10.33
CA GLY A 117 -6.22 -4.42 11.56
C GLY A 117 -5.61 -5.81 11.72
N PHE A 118 -6.35 -6.72 12.36
CA PHE A 118 -5.86 -8.05 12.66
C PHE A 118 -5.71 -8.93 11.41
N VAL A 119 -4.63 -9.70 11.32
CA VAL A 119 -4.39 -10.65 10.23
C VAL A 119 -4.20 -12.07 10.77
N ILE A 120 -4.95 -13.00 10.20
CA ILE A 120 -4.88 -14.43 10.52
C ILE A 120 -3.54 -15.01 10.00
N PRO A 121 -2.83 -15.85 10.77
CA PRO A 121 -1.63 -16.54 10.29
C PRO A 121 -1.93 -17.46 9.10
N ASN A 122 -0.93 -17.67 8.24
CA ASN A 122 -1.02 -18.50 7.02
C ASN A 122 -2.16 -18.10 6.08
N SER A 123 -2.39 -16.80 5.93
CA SER A 123 -3.43 -16.25 5.07
C SER A 123 -2.83 -15.46 3.90
N VAL A 124 -3.65 -15.32 2.86
CA VAL A 124 -3.47 -14.35 1.76
C VAL A 124 -4.65 -13.41 1.81
N ASN A 125 -4.38 -12.10 1.79
CA ASN A 125 -5.41 -11.07 1.91
C ASN A 125 -5.24 -10.06 0.78
N SER A 126 -6.36 -9.50 0.32
CA SER A 126 -6.38 -8.27 -0.47
C SER A 126 -6.83 -7.12 0.41
N TRP A 127 -6.09 -6.02 0.36
CA TRP A 127 -6.38 -4.78 1.08
C TRP A 127 -6.54 -3.64 0.10
N SER A 128 -7.75 -3.09 0.03
CA SER A 128 -8.01 -1.86 -0.70
C SER A 128 -8.15 -0.66 0.23
N HIS A 129 -7.46 0.43 -0.07
CA HIS A 129 -7.64 1.74 0.56
C HIS A 129 -7.52 2.84 -0.49
N SER A 130 -8.18 3.97 -0.27
CA SER A 130 -8.11 5.12 -1.16
C SER A 130 -7.30 6.24 -0.53
N VAL A 131 -6.62 7.01 -1.36
CA VAL A 131 -5.86 8.20 -0.98
C VAL A 131 -6.39 9.35 -1.81
N ASP A 132 -6.89 10.37 -1.13
CA ASP A 132 -7.35 11.58 -1.78
C ASP A 132 -6.15 12.42 -2.22
N ALA A 133 -6.20 12.95 -3.43
CA ALA A 133 -5.19 13.84 -3.93
C ALA A 133 -5.31 15.22 -3.26
N ALA A 134 -4.19 15.94 -3.19
CA ALA A 134 -4.23 17.37 -2.91
C ALA A 134 -5.11 18.09 -3.94
N ASP A 135 -5.70 19.21 -3.53
CA ASP A 135 -6.47 20.05 -4.43
C ASP A 135 -5.61 20.45 -5.65
N SER A 136 -6.22 20.52 -6.83
CA SER A 136 -5.48 20.73 -8.09
C SER A 136 -4.67 22.03 -8.11
N GLU A 137 -5.05 23.02 -7.31
CA GLU A 137 -4.34 24.30 -7.17
C GLU A 137 -3.03 24.16 -6.37
N ASP A 138 -2.94 23.17 -5.48
CA ASP A 138 -1.76 22.88 -4.66
C ASP A 138 -0.83 21.83 -5.30
N MET A 139 -1.27 21.21 -6.40
CA MET A 139 -0.49 20.19 -7.09
C MET A 139 0.69 20.81 -7.87
N LEU A 140 1.90 20.41 -7.50
CA LEU A 140 3.11 20.84 -8.20
C LEU A 140 3.13 20.37 -9.67
N PRO A 141 3.77 21.12 -10.58
CA PRO A 141 3.88 20.73 -11.98
C PRO A 141 4.52 19.35 -12.17
N VAL A 142 4.12 18.63 -13.20
CA VAL A 142 4.64 17.28 -13.50
C VAL A 142 6.15 17.27 -13.72
N GLU A 143 6.72 18.35 -14.27
CA GLU A 143 8.16 18.52 -14.47
C GLU A 143 8.92 18.64 -13.15
N VAL A 144 8.25 19.16 -12.11
CA VAL A 144 8.78 19.25 -10.75
C VAL A 144 8.67 17.89 -10.07
N LEU A 145 7.54 17.20 -10.20
CA LEU A 145 7.28 15.93 -9.51
C LEU A 145 8.04 14.74 -10.13
N SER A 146 8.09 14.63 -11.45
CA SER A 146 8.64 13.48 -12.15
C SER A 146 10.13 13.29 -11.85
N GLY A 147 10.48 12.15 -11.27
CA GLY A 147 11.84 11.81 -10.84
C GLY A 147 12.26 12.43 -9.51
N ASN A 148 11.52 13.40 -8.96
CA ASN A 148 11.82 14.06 -7.69
C ASN A 148 10.89 13.64 -6.55
N THR A 149 9.76 13.00 -6.86
CA THR A 149 8.87 12.38 -5.88
C THR A 149 9.40 11.01 -5.46
N MET A 150 9.45 10.78 -4.15
CA MET A 150 9.73 9.50 -3.51
C MET A 150 8.58 9.17 -2.56
N ILE A 151 8.08 7.95 -2.59
CA ILE A 151 7.17 7.43 -1.57
C ILE A 151 7.96 6.45 -0.70
N GLU A 152 8.09 6.76 0.58
CA GLU A 152 8.63 5.84 1.59
C GLU A 152 7.47 5.17 2.31
N THR A 153 7.38 3.86 2.23
CA THR A 153 6.28 3.07 2.79
C THR A 153 6.79 2.14 3.87
N LYS A 154 6.10 2.10 5.01
CA LYS A 154 6.34 1.17 6.11
C LYS A 154 5.06 0.41 6.42
N PHE A 155 5.13 -0.92 6.40
CA PHE A 155 4.10 -1.80 6.91
C PHE A 155 4.46 -2.21 8.34
N MET A 156 3.50 -2.10 9.25
CA MET A 156 3.74 -2.13 10.68
C MET A 156 2.76 -3.09 11.38
N ASP A 157 3.20 -3.75 12.46
CA ASP A 157 2.35 -4.39 13.48
C ASP A 157 2.48 -3.60 14.79
N GLY A 158 1.52 -2.71 15.05
CA GLY A 158 1.72 -1.68 16.08
C GLY A 158 3.01 -0.90 15.83
N GLU A 159 3.94 -0.87 16.79
CA GLU A 159 5.21 -0.13 16.63
C GLU A 159 6.30 -0.92 15.86
N THR A 160 6.03 -2.17 15.45
CA THR A 160 7.04 -3.04 14.83
C THR A 160 6.98 -2.96 13.30
N THR A 161 8.07 -2.54 12.66
CA THR A 161 8.17 -2.57 11.18
C THR A 161 8.28 -4.00 10.66
N LEU A 162 7.31 -4.41 9.85
CA LEU A 162 7.26 -5.70 9.15
C LEU A 162 8.01 -5.65 7.81
N ALA A 163 7.81 -4.56 7.07
CA ALA A 163 8.44 -4.31 5.78
C ALA A 163 8.55 -2.82 5.51
N ALA A 164 9.57 -2.41 4.75
CA ALA A 164 9.71 -1.04 4.29
C ALA A 164 10.24 -1.02 2.85
N LEU A 165 9.79 -0.04 2.07
CA LEU A 165 10.22 0.15 0.69
C LEU A 165 10.18 1.63 0.31
N SER A 166 11.07 2.05 -0.58
CA SER A 166 11.12 3.41 -1.12
C SER A 166 10.95 3.35 -2.64
N VAL A 167 9.98 4.07 -3.18
CA VAL A 167 9.69 4.12 -4.63
C VAL A 167 9.83 5.54 -5.16
N ARG A 168 10.77 5.73 -6.09
CA ARG A 168 10.88 6.96 -6.87
C ARG A 168 9.86 6.93 -8.00
N LEU A 169 9.07 7.99 -8.12
CA LEU A 169 8.03 8.09 -9.13
C LEU A 169 8.50 8.91 -10.32
N PHE A 170 8.15 8.44 -11.51
CA PHE A 170 8.25 9.17 -12.77
C PHE A 170 6.86 9.24 -13.38
N TYR A 171 6.44 10.42 -13.78
CA TYR A 171 5.16 10.65 -14.44
C TYR A 171 5.40 10.84 -15.95
N LYS A 172 4.61 10.14 -16.79
CA LYS A 172 4.70 10.18 -18.26
C LYS A 172 3.36 10.34 -18.94
#